data_AF-A0A5T3TU87-F1
#
_entry.id   AF-A0A5T3TU87-F1
#
_cell.length_a   1.000
_cell.length_b   1.000
_cell.length_c   1.000
_cell.angle_alpha   90.00
_cell.angle_beta   90.00
_cell.angle_gamma   90.00
#
_symmetry.space_group_name_H-M   'P 1'
#
loop_
_entity.id
_entity.type
_entity.pdbx_description
1 polymer ?
#
loop_
_entity_poly.entity_id
_entity_poly.type
_entity_poly.pdbx_seq_one_letter_code
_entity_poly.pdbx_strand_id
1 'polypeptide(L)'
;EFSVEPEIPEGAFTTTATLREFIDAHNASLPALLSADDIKALLEEYNATLPSQMPPGASVDETYASYEQLPEEFQRIENGTKHTATAMKACIKEYNATLPAPVKTSGSRDALLEQLAIINPDLVDQEAQKSSPLKVSGTKADLIQAVKSVNPAAVFADELLDAWRENTEGKVLVTRQQLSTALNIQKALLEHPTAGKLLTHPSRAVEVSYFGIDEETGLEVRVRPDLEIDMGGLRIGADLKTISMWNIKQEGLRAKLHREIIDRDYHLSAAMYCETAALDQFFWIFVNKDENYHWVAIIEASTELLELGMLEYRKTMRAIANGFDTGEWPAPITEDYTDELNDFDVRRLEALRVQA
;
A
#
# COMPACT_ATOMS: atom_id res chain seq x y z
N GLU A 1 -2.95 11.59 20.37
CA GLU A 1 -2.91 12.30 19.06
C GLU A 1 -3.05 11.29 17.92
N PHE A 2 -3.58 11.71 16.78
CA PHE A 2 -3.82 10.84 15.61
C PHE A 2 -2.80 11.10 14.51
N SER A 3 -2.43 10.06 13.76
CA SER A 3 -1.63 10.16 12.54
C SER A 3 -2.50 9.73 11.36
N VAL A 4 -2.84 10.68 10.49
CA VAL A 4 -3.72 10.46 9.34
C VAL A 4 -2.91 9.90 8.17
N GLU A 5 -3.44 8.87 7.53
CA GLU A 5 -2.86 8.28 6.31
C GLU A 5 -2.52 9.37 5.28
N PRO A 6 -1.30 9.35 4.71
CA PRO A 6 -0.86 10.39 3.80
C PRO A 6 -1.65 10.37 2.48
N GLU A 7 -1.81 11.54 1.87
CA GLU A 7 -2.27 11.61 0.49
C GLU A 7 -1.15 11.11 -0.42
N ILE A 8 -1.49 10.24 -1.38
CA ILE A 8 -0.54 9.80 -2.40
C ILE A 8 -0.43 10.92 -3.44
N PRO A 9 0.76 11.54 -3.62
CA PRO A 9 0.92 12.63 -4.57
C PRO A 9 0.63 12.21 -6.00
N GLU A 10 0.12 13.14 -6.79
CA GLU A 10 -0.03 12.94 -8.24
C GLU A 10 1.33 12.61 -8.87
N GLY A 11 1.39 11.55 -9.66
CA GLY A 11 2.63 11.05 -10.28
C GLY A 11 3.44 10.09 -9.41
N ALA A 12 3.01 9.76 -8.19
CA ALA A 12 3.64 8.70 -7.40
C ALA A 12 3.41 7.32 -8.03
N PHE A 13 4.42 6.45 -7.93
CA PHE A 13 4.32 5.06 -8.39
C PHE A 13 3.50 4.25 -7.40
N THR A 14 2.38 3.70 -7.88
CA THR A 14 1.43 2.94 -7.06
C THR A 14 1.49 1.44 -7.35
N THR A 15 1.82 1.06 -8.59
CA THR A 15 1.77 -0.34 -9.03
C THR A 15 3.02 -0.79 -9.78
N THR A 16 3.22 -2.10 -9.84
CA THR A 16 4.25 -2.71 -10.70
C THR A 16 4.09 -2.34 -12.17
N ALA A 17 2.85 -2.15 -12.65
CA ALA A 17 2.58 -1.73 -14.02
C ALA A 17 3.11 -0.31 -14.27
N THR A 18 2.80 0.65 -13.40
CA THR A 18 3.29 2.04 -13.52
C THR A 18 4.82 2.14 -13.45
N LEU A 19 5.47 1.26 -12.69
CA LEU A 19 6.94 1.19 -12.64
C LEU A 19 7.50 0.69 -13.99
N ARG A 20 6.92 -0.38 -14.56
CA ARG A 20 7.37 -0.92 -15.85
C ARG A 20 7.15 0.07 -16.99
N GLU A 21 5.99 0.72 -17.04
CA GLU A 21 5.69 1.74 -18.06
C GLU A 21 6.72 2.87 -18.04
N PHE A 22 7.11 3.36 -16.84
CA PHE A 22 8.16 4.35 -16.73
C PHE A 22 9.52 3.83 -17.19
N ILE A 23 9.89 2.61 -16.81
CA ILE A 23 11.16 2.01 -17.23
C ILE A 23 11.19 1.81 -18.75
N ASP A 24 10.10 1.32 -19.35
CA ASP A 24 9.97 1.14 -20.80
C ASP A 24 10.08 2.48 -21.53
N ALA A 25 9.41 3.52 -21.04
CA ALA A 25 9.49 4.87 -21.60
C ALA A 25 10.92 5.45 -21.47
N HIS A 26 11.58 5.25 -20.32
CA HIS A 26 12.97 5.64 -20.13
C HIS A 26 13.89 4.89 -21.11
N ASN A 27 13.76 3.57 -21.21
CA ASN A 27 14.54 2.74 -22.11
C ASN A 27 14.34 3.12 -23.58
N ALA A 28 13.11 3.44 -23.99
CA ALA A 28 12.79 3.90 -25.34
C ALA A 28 13.39 5.29 -25.64
N SER A 29 13.70 6.09 -24.63
CA SER A 29 14.37 7.39 -24.78
C SER A 29 15.90 7.29 -24.90
N LEU A 30 16.48 6.13 -24.59
CA LEU A 30 17.92 5.92 -24.67
C LEU A 30 18.39 5.85 -26.14
N PRO A 31 19.59 6.36 -26.46
CA PRO A 31 20.18 6.16 -27.77
C PRO A 31 20.32 4.67 -28.09
N ALA A 32 19.93 4.26 -29.30
CA ALA A 32 20.07 2.88 -29.74
C ALA A 32 21.56 2.47 -29.72
N LEU A 33 21.81 1.33 -29.07
CA LEU A 33 23.12 0.66 -29.15
C LEU A 33 23.29 0.05 -30.53
N LEU A 34 24.52 0.07 -31.06
CA LEU A 34 24.87 -0.63 -32.28
C LEU A 34 24.60 -2.13 -32.09
N SER A 35 23.88 -2.73 -33.03
CA SER A 35 23.66 -4.19 -33.01
C SER A 35 24.91 -4.94 -33.44
N ALA A 36 24.97 -6.24 -33.16
CA ALA A 36 26.06 -7.09 -33.66
C ALA A 36 26.13 -7.08 -35.20
N ASP A 37 24.98 -6.99 -35.88
CA ASP A 37 24.91 -6.94 -37.33
C ASP A 37 25.40 -5.59 -37.87
N ASP A 38 25.08 -4.48 -37.20
CA ASP A 38 25.58 -3.14 -37.58
C ASP A 38 27.10 -3.07 -37.44
N ILE A 39 27.65 -3.56 -36.32
CA ILE A 39 29.11 -3.59 -36.11
C ILE A 39 29.77 -4.48 -37.15
N LYS A 40 29.19 -5.65 -37.42
CA LYS A 40 29.70 -6.56 -38.44
C LYS A 40 29.72 -5.89 -39.82
N ALA A 41 28.66 -5.18 -40.20
CA ALA A 41 28.61 -4.47 -41.46
C ALA A 41 29.72 -3.41 -41.59
N LEU A 42 30.00 -2.65 -40.52
CA LEU A 42 31.11 -1.68 -40.48
C LEU A 42 32.49 -2.36 -40.65
N LEU A 43 32.69 -3.52 -40.03
CA LEU A 43 33.93 -4.30 -40.16
C LEU A 43 34.09 -4.89 -41.57
N GLU A 44 33.01 -5.35 -42.18
CA GLU A 44 32.99 -5.84 -43.56
C GLU A 44 33.25 -4.72 -44.57
N GLU A 45 32.67 -3.54 -44.35
CA GLU A 45 32.93 -2.34 -45.15
C GLU A 45 34.40 -1.94 -45.07
N TYR A 46 34.99 -1.90 -43.87
CA TYR A 46 36.43 -1.66 -43.71
C TYR A 46 37.27 -2.72 -44.43
N ASN A 47 36.97 -4.01 -44.24
CA ASN A 47 37.69 -5.09 -44.90
C ASN A 47 37.60 -5.00 -46.44
N ALA A 48 36.49 -4.51 -46.99
CA ALA A 48 36.33 -4.29 -48.42
C ALA A 48 37.22 -3.15 -48.97
N THR A 49 37.67 -2.22 -48.10
CA THR A 49 38.63 -1.18 -48.49
C THR A 49 40.09 -1.65 -48.49
N LEU A 50 40.38 -2.83 -47.92
CA LEU A 50 41.74 -3.35 -47.86
C LEU A 50 42.22 -3.84 -49.24
N PRO A 51 43.51 -3.68 -49.56
CA PRO A 51 44.08 -4.23 -50.78
C PRO A 51 43.87 -5.75 -50.85
N SER A 52 43.38 -6.23 -52.00
CA SER A 52 43.20 -7.67 -52.21
C SER A 52 44.53 -8.39 -52.17
N GLN A 53 44.59 -9.50 -51.42
CA GLN A 53 45.77 -10.37 -51.45
C GLN A 53 45.93 -10.99 -52.83
N MET A 54 47.17 -11.07 -53.28
CA MET A 54 47.50 -11.68 -54.56
C MET A 54 47.40 -13.20 -54.45
N PRO A 55 46.62 -13.88 -55.32
CA PRO A 55 46.40 -15.31 -55.18
C PRO A 55 47.69 -16.08 -55.51
N PRO A 56 48.05 -17.11 -54.73
CA PRO A 56 49.07 -18.06 -55.15
C PRO A 56 48.45 -18.95 -56.24
N GLY A 57 48.66 -18.61 -57.52
CA GLY A 57 48.10 -19.33 -58.66
C GLY A 57 48.18 -20.86 -58.57
N ALA A 58 47.19 -21.56 -59.13
CA ALA A 58 47.12 -23.03 -59.11
C ALA A 58 48.11 -23.64 -60.13
N SER A 59 48.45 -22.90 -61.18
CA SER A 59 49.46 -23.25 -62.18
C SER A 59 50.66 -22.28 -62.17
N VAL A 60 51.74 -22.66 -62.87
CA VAL A 60 52.94 -21.81 -63.01
C VAL A 60 52.59 -20.49 -63.71
N ASP A 61 51.74 -20.54 -64.73
CA ASP A 61 51.32 -19.38 -65.53
C ASP A 61 50.42 -18.43 -64.72
N GLU A 62 49.49 -18.95 -63.93
CA GLU A 62 48.64 -18.14 -63.02
C GLU A 62 49.46 -17.48 -61.90
N THR A 63 50.48 -18.19 -61.41
CA THR A 63 51.40 -17.65 -60.39
C THR A 63 52.25 -16.54 -61.00
N TYR A 64 52.69 -16.69 -62.26
CA TYR A 64 53.45 -15.67 -62.98
C TYR A 64 52.62 -14.41 -63.23
N ALA A 65 51.36 -14.55 -63.64
CA ALA A 65 50.44 -13.42 -63.80
C ALA A 65 50.20 -12.63 -62.49
N SER A 66 50.15 -13.34 -61.36
CA SER A 66 50.02 -12.71 -60.03
C SER A 66 51.33 -12.08 -59.56
N TYR A 67 52.48 -12.60 -60.01
CA TYR A 67 53.81 -12.09 -59.71
C TYR A 67 54.14 -10.80 -60.50
N GLU A 68 53.76 -10.71 -61.78
CA GLU A 68 53.96 -9.49 -62.61
C GLU A 68 53.16 -8.28 -62.12
N GLN A 69 52.08 -8.52 -61.37
CA GLN A 69 51.24 -7.48 -60.77
C GLN A 69 51.76 -6.99 -59.41
N LEU A 70 52.81 -7.62 -58.85
CA LEU A 70 53.44 -7.15 -57.63
C LEU A 70 54.16 -5.81 -57.88
N PRO A 71 54.31 -4.94 -56.87
CA PRO A 71 55.22 -3.80 -56.96
C PRO A 71 56.65 -4.25 -57.30
N GLU A 72 57.40 -3.45 -58.07
CA GLU A 72 58.74 -3.80 -58.57
C GLU A 72 59.70 -4.27 -57.46
N GLU A 73 59.57 -3.70 -56.26
CA GLU A 73 60.36 -4.05 -55.08
C GLU A 73 60.14 -5.48 -54.54
N PHE A 74 59.04 -6.13 -54.94
CA PHE A 74 58.73 -7.53 -54.63
C PHE A 74 58.94 -8.46 -55.84
N GLN A 75 59.27 -7.94 -57.02
CA GLN A 75 59.62 -8.72 -58.21
C GLN A 75 61.12 -9.08 -58.24
N ARG A 76 61.56 -9.91 -57.28
CA ARG A 76 62.99 -10.14 -56.99
C ARG A 76 63.65 -11.31 -57.74
N ILE A 77 63.00 -11.90 -58.73
CA ILE A 77 63.57 -13.00 -59.55
C ILE A 77 64.44 -12.39 -60.66
N GLU A 78 65.74 -12.73 -60.68
CA GLU A 78 66.71 -12.17 -61.64
C GLU A 78 66.35 -12.47 -63.11
N ASN A 79 66.40 -11.43 -63.94
CA ASN A 79 66.19 -11.51 -65.39
C ASN A 79 67.22 -12.45 -66.04
N GLY A 80 66.73 -13.60 -66.55
CA GLY A 80 67.55 -14.65 -67.16
C GLY A 80 67.50 -16.00 -66.44
N THR A 81 66.90 -16.08 -65.25
CA THR A 81 66.64 -17.35 -64.54
C THR A 81 65.20 -17.85 -64.75
N LYS A 82 64.98 -19.17 -64.73
CA LYS A 82 63.63 -19.75 -64.85
C LYS A 82 62.79 -19.32 -63.65
N HIS A 83 61.70 -18.59 -63.89
CA HIS A 83 60.71 -18.24 -62.88
C HIS A 83 59.98 -19.51 -62.43
N THR A 84 60.46 -20.11 -61.33
CA THR A 84 59.82 -21.30 -60.76
C THR A 84 58.60 -20.90 -59.93
N ALA A 85 57.55 -21.73 -59.94
CA ALA A 85 56.35 -21.48 -59.13
C ALA A 85 56.68 -21.28 -57.64
N THR A 86 57.70 -21.96 -57.12
CA THR A 86 58.15 -21.81 -55.73
C THR A 86 58.71 -20.41 -55.45
N ALA A 87 59.58 -19.89 -56.33
CA ALA A 87 60.17 -18.57 -56.16
C ALA A 87 59.13 -17.44 -56.30
N MET A 88 58.20 -17.57 -57.25
CA MET A 88 57.11 -16.60 -57.43
C MET A 88 56.13 -16.62 -56.26
N LYS A 89 55.75 -17.81 -55.76
CA LYS A 89 54.91 -17.94 -54.56
C LYS A 89 55.58 -17.38 -53.31
N ALA A 90 56.91 -17.45 -53.20
CA ALA A 90 57.64 -16.83 -52.10
C ALA A 90 57.53 -15.29 -52.15
N CYS A 91 57.72 -14.69 -53.33
CA CYS A 91 57.61 -13.24 -53.52
C CYS A 91 56.16 -12.74 -53.27
N ILE A 92 55.15 -13.45 -53.80
CA ILE A 92 53.72 -13.17 -53.54
C ILE A 92 53.40 -13.28 -52.05
N LYS A 93 53.94 -14.30 -51.36
CA LYS A 93 53.74 -14.49 -49.93
C LYS A 93 54.38 -13.37 -49.10
N GLU A 94 55.56 -12.90 -49.51
CA GLU A 94 56.26 -11.78 -48.86
C GLU A 94 55.46 -10.48 -49.00
N TYR A 95 54.97 -10.19 -50.22
CA TYR A 95 54.10 -9.03 -50.47
C TYR A 95 52.79 -9.11 -49.68
N ASN A 96 52.08 -10.24 -49.73
CA ASN A 96 50.84 -10.42 -48.98
C ASN A 96 51.04 -10.29 -47.47
N ALA A 97 52.23 -10.63 -46.94
CA ALA A 97 52.56 -10.43 -45.53
C ALA A 97 52.77 -8.95 -45.15
N THR A 98 52.98 -8.06 -46.12
CA THR A 98 53.05 -6.60 -45.90
C THR A 98 51.69 -5.91 -45.97
N LEU A 99 50.66 -6.58 -46.48
CA LEU A 99 49.30 -6.03 -46.54
C LEU A 99 48.64 -6.08 -45.15
N PRO A 100 47.81 -5.07 -44.81
CA PRO A 100 47.01 -5.13 -43.59
C PRO A 100 46.11 -6.36 -43.58
N ALA A 101 46.10 -7.11 -42.47
CA ALA A 101 45.23 -8.26 -42.33
C ALA A 101 43.77 -7.83 -42.14
N PRO A 102 42.79 -8.52 -42.76
CA PRO A 102 41.38 -8.29 -42.48
C PRO A 102 41.04 -8.51 -41.00
N VAL A 103 40.20 -7.64 -40.44
CA VAL A 103 39.68 -7.80 -39.08
C VAL A 103 38.59 -8.88 -39.04
N LYS A 104 38.42 -9.53 -37.89
CA LYS A 104 37.43 -10.62 -37.74
C LYS A 104 36.02 -10.05 -37.73
N THR A 105 35.11 -10.68 -38.48
CA THR A 105 33.69 -10.27 -38.58
C THR A 105 32.73 -11.31 -37.98
N SER A 106 33.22 -12.15 -37.09
CA SER A 106 32.46 -13.20 -36.41
C SER A 106 32.73 -13.20 -34.90
N GLY A 107 31.69 -13.51 -34.11
CA GLY A 107 31.78 -13.55 -32.65
C GLY A 107 30.57 -12.93 -31.96
N SER A 108 30.67 -12.77 -30.63
CA SER A 108 29.71 -11.98 -29.85
C SER A 108 29.82 -10.50 -30.20
N ARG A 109 28.79 -9.72 -29.84
CA ARG A 109 28.82 -8.26 -30.01
C ARG A 109 30.08 -7.63 -29.39
N ASP A 110 30.48 -8.10 -28.21
CA ASP A 110 31.67 -7.58 -27.51
C ASP A 110 32.97 -7.92 -28.28
N ALA A 111 33.08 -9.13 -28.81
CA ALA A 111 34.22 -9.50 -29.66
C ALA A 111 34.27 -8.66 -30.95
N LEU A 112 33.11 -8.32 -31.52
CA LEU A 112 33.03 -7.43 -32.69
C LEU A 112 33.40 -5.99 -32.33
N LEU A 113 33.02 -5.49 -31.14
CA LEU A 113 33.46 -4.18 -30.64
C LEU A 113 34.97 -4.11 -30.44
N GLU A 114 35.60 -5.18 -29.94
CA GLU A 114 37.07 -5.25 -29.83
C GLU A 114 37.75 -5.12 -31.19
N GLN A 115 37.17 -5.70 -32.25
CA GLN A 115 37.67 -5.53 -33.62
C GLN A 115 37.40 -4.12 -34.15
N LEU A 116 36.23 -3.54 -33.83
CA LEU A 116 35.88 -2.18 -34.22
C LEU A 116 36.82 -1.15 -33.59
N ALA A 117 37.29 -1.40 -32.36
CA ALA A 117 38.23 -0.53 -31.66
C ALA A 117 39.59 -0.40 -32.37
N ILE A 118 39.99 -1.42 -33.15
CA ILE A 118 41.23 -1.40 -33.93
C ILE A 118 41.12 -0.40 -35.10
N ILE A 119 39.92 -0.27 -35.70
CA ILE A 119 39.71 0.49 -36.94
C ILE A 119 39.04 1.84 -36.71
N ASN A 120 38.25 1.98 -35.65
CA ASN A 120 37.52 3.19 -35.29
C ASN A 120 37.32 3.27 -33.77
N PRO A 121 38.37 3.62 -33.01
CA PRO A 121 38.30 3.71 -31.56
C PRO A 121 37.30 4.78 -31.09
N ASP A 122 37.19 5.91 -31.80
CA ASP A 122 36.27 7.00 -31.45
C ASP A 122 34.81 6.55 -31.45
N LEU A 123 34.41 5.71 -32.41
CA LEU A 123 33.05 5.16 -32.46
C LEU A 123 32.78 4.18 -31.30
N VAL A 124 33.78 3.40 -30.91
CA VAL A 124 33.66 2.50 -29.74
C VAL A 124 33.55 3.31 -28.45
N ASP A 125 34.32 4.39 -28.32
CA ASP A 125 34.23 5.30 -27.17
C ASP A 125 32.86 6.00 -27.10
N GLN A 126 32.31 6.44 -28.24
CA GLN A 126 30.95 6.97 -28.31
C GLN A 126 29.89 5.94 -27.94
N GLU A 127 30.05 4.69 -28.38
CA GLU A 127 29.15 3.58 -28.04
C GLU A 127 29.21 3.24 -26.55
N ALA A 128 30.40 3.28 -25.94
CA ALA A 128 30.61 3.03 -24.52
C ALA A 128 30.01 4.10 -23.60
N GLN A 129 29.80 5.33 -24.11
CA GLN A 129 29.13 6.41 -23.37
C GLN A 129 27.61 6.26 -23.31
N LYS A 130 27.01 5.40 -24.16
CA LYS A 130 25.55 5.18 -24.15
C LYS A 130 25.14 4.40 -22.91
N SER A 131 24.12 4.90 -22.22
CA SER A 131 23.57 4.20 -21.07
C SER A 131 22.87 2.90 -21.50
N SER A 132 23.06 1.84 -20.71
CA SER A 132 22.36 0.58 -20.94
C SER A 132 20.90 0.66 -20.50
N PRO A 133 19.98 -0.01 -21.21
CA PRO A 133 18.59 -0.13 -20.78
C PRO A 133 18.47 -0.77 -19.39
N LEU A 134 17.55 -0.24 -18.58
CA LEU A 134 17.17 -0.79 -17.30
C LEU A 134 16.37 -2.09 -17.46
N LYS A 135 16.45 -2.98 -16.47
CA LYS A 135 15.67 -4.23 -16.46
C LYS A 135 14.20 -3.95 -16.14
N VAL A 136 13.32 -4.57 -16.92
CA VAL A 136 11.83 -4.49 -16.76
C VAL A 136 11.24 -5.74 -16.09
N SER A 137 12.09 -6.72 -15.79
CA SER A 137 11.76 -7.97 -15.09
C SER A 137 12.34 -7.98 -13.67
N GLY A 138 11.72 -8.75 -12.77
CA GLY A 138 12.12 -8.83 -11.37
C GLY A 138 10.96 -8.62 -10.39
N THR A 139 11.29 -8.51 -9.11
CA THR A 139 10.36 -8.17 -8.03
C THR A 139 9.98 -6.68 -8.08
N LYS A 140 8.93 -6.27 -7.35
CA LYS A 140 8.56 -4.85 -7.24
C LYS A 140 9.71 -4.02 -6.65
N ALA A 141 10.45 -4.56 -5.68
CA ALA A 141 11.61 -3.90 -5.09
C ALA A 141 12.73 -3.67 -6.13
N ASP A 142 13.01 -4.66 -6.99
CA ASP A 142 14.01 -4.51 -8.06
C ASP A 142 13.63 -3.38 -9.02
N LEU A 143 12.35 -3.29 -9.39
CA LEU A 143 11.83 -2.24 -10.27
C LEU A 143 11.87 -0.86 -9.60
N ILE A 144 11.56 -0.77 -8.29
CA ILE A 144 11.68 0.49 -7.52
C ILE A 144 13.14 0.98 -7.55
N GLN A 145 14.11 0.09 -7.33
CA GLN A 145 15.54 0.45 -7.38
C GLN A 145 15.98 0.89 -8.78
N ALA A 146 15.47 0.24 -9.83
CA ALA A 146 15.72 0.67 -11.21
C ALA A 146 15.15 2.07 -11.50
N VAL A 147 13.95 2.38 -11.01
CA VAL A 147 13.39 3.74 -11.15
C VAL A 147 14.22 4.75 -10.36
N LYS A 148 14.61 4.43 -9.12
CA LYS A 148 15.41 5.34 -8.26
C LYS A 148 16.78 5.68 -8.85
N SER A 149 17.41 4.77 -9.60
CA SER A 149 18.73 5.02 -10.19
C SER A 149 18.71 6.10 -11.29
N VAL A 150 17.57 6.30 -11.94
CA VAL A 150 17.38 7.30 -13.01
C VAL A 150 16.49 8.47 -12.61
N ASN A 151 15.65 8.28 -11.59
CA ASN A 151 14.82 9.32 -10.99
C ASN A 151 14.85 9.22 -9.45
N PRO A 152 15.88 9.77 -8.79
CA PRO A 152 16.00 9.74 -7.33
C PRO A 152 14.89 10.48 -6.59
N ALA A 153 14.19 11.41 -7.26
CA ALA A 153 13.08 12.16 -6.70
C ALA A 153 11.72 11.46 -6.87
N ALA A 154 11.70 10.25 -7.45
CA ALA A 154 10.49 9.46 -7.60
C ALA A 154 9.85 9.16 -6.23
N VAL A 155 8.53 9.34 -6.17
CA VAL A 155 7.73 9.04 -4.98
C VAL A 155 7.05 7.70 -5.16
N PHE A 156 7.11 6.84 -4.14
CA PHE A 156 6.50 5.51 -4.15
C PHE A 156 5.41 5.45 -3.08
N ALA A 157 4.19 5.08 -3.48
CA ALA A 157 3.06 5.04 -2.56
C ALA A 157 3.29 4.05 -1.41
N ASP A 158 3.90 2.89 -1.70
CA ASP A 158 4.25 1.89 -0.69
C ASP A 158 5.17 2.47 0.39
N GLU A 159 6.20 3.22 0.01
CA GLU A 159 7.16 3.80 0.96
C GLU A 159 6.50 4.84 1.87
N LEU A 160 5.57 5.65 1.33
CA LEU A 160 4.79 6.60 2.13
C LEU A 160 3.85 5.89 3.12
N LEU A 161 3.18 4.83 2.67
CA LEU A 161 2.25 4.08 3.51
C LEU A 161 2.98 3.25 4.57
N ASP A 162 4.13 2.68 4.24
CA ASP A 162 4.94 1.91 5.17
C ASP A 162 5.57 2.83 6.23
N ALA A 163 6.10 4.00 5.84
CA ALA A 163 6.57 5.00 6.79
C ALA A 163 5.45 5.48 7.74
N TRP A 164 4.22 5.62 7.25
CA TRP A 164 3.06 5.93 8.09
C TRP A 164 2.73 4.79 9.07
N ARG A 165 2.80 3.53 8.62
CA ARG A 165 2.52 2.34 9.45
C ARG A 165 3.60 2.07 10.50
N GLU A 166 4.86 2.41 10.21
CA GLU A 166 5.95 2.31 11.18
C GLU A 166 5.66 3.11 12.46
N ASN A 167 4.88 4.18 12.35
CA ASN A 167 4.29 4.89 13.48
C ASN A 167 5.30 5.23 14.58
N THR A 168 6.44 5.80 14.18
CA THR A 168 7.59 6.08 15.08
C THR A 168 7.24 6.99 16.26
N GLU A 169 6.20 7.80 16.13
CA GLU A 169 5.69 8.69 17.18
C GLU A 169 4.66 8.03 18.11
N GLY A 170 4.28 6.77 17.88
CA GLY A 170 3.31 6.03 18.70
C GLY A 170 1.89 6.61 18.65
N LYS A 171 1.53 7.32 17.57
CA LYS A 171 0.21 7.94 17.40
C LYS A 171 -0.85 6.90 17.03
N VAL A 172 -2.12 7.22 17.23
CA VAL A 172 -3.20 6.36 16.75
C VAL A 172 -3.33 6.55 15.23
N LEU A 173 -3.10 5.48 14.48
CA LEU A 173 -3.20 5.50 13.01
C LEU A 173 -4.68 5.61 12.59
N VAL A 174 -4.98 6.57 11.71
CA VAL A 174 -6.32 6.80 11.16
C VAL A 174 -6.24 6.82 9.63
N THR A 175 -6.94 5.91 8.96
CA THR A 175 -7.03 5.92 7.50
C THR A 175 -7.80 7.14 7.01
N ARG A 176 -7.58 7.54 5.75
CA ARG A 176 -8.36 8.64 5.14
C ARG A 176 -9.86 8.34 5.15
N GLN A 177 -10.22 7.09 4.90
CA GLN A 177 -11.62 6.65 4.95
C GLN A 177 -12.19 6.76 6.38
N GLN A 178 -11.44 6.36 7.41
CA GLN A 178 -11.89 6.50 8.81
C GLN A 178 -12.10 7.97 9.18
N LEU A 179 -11.16 8.85 8.80
CA LEU A 179 -11.28 10.28 9.05
C LEU A 179 -12.50 10.87 8.32
N SER A 180 -12.69 10.51 7.05
CA SER A 180 -13.84 10.94 6.25
C SER A 180 -15.16 10.53 6.90
N THR A 181 -15.30 9.26 7.30
CA THR A 181 -16.48 8.76 8.02
C THR A 181 -16.71 9.51 9.33
N ALA A 182 -15.66 9.74 10.12
CA ALA A 182 -15.76 10.48 11.38
C ALA A 182 -16.23 11.94 11.17
N LEU A 183 -15.70 12.62 10.16
CA LEU A 183 -16.10 13.98 9.79
C LEU A 183 -17.55 14.04 9.30
N ASN A 184 -17.99 13.05 8.52
CA ASN A 184 -19.37 12.97 8.04
C ASN A 184 -20.36 12.70 9.19
N ILE A 185 -20.01 11.83 10.14
CA ILE A 185 -20.79 11.60 11.36
C ILE A 185 -20.85 12.88 12.21
N GLN A 186 -19.70 13.56 12.41
CA GLN A 186 -19.65 14.83 13.13
C GLN A 186 -20.56 15.88 12.48
N LYS A 187 -20.47 16.02 11.16
CA LYS A 187 -21.33 16.94 10.40
C LYS A 187 -22.81 16.62 10.63
N ALA A 188 -23.22 15.36 10.49
CA ALA A 188 -24.61 14.96 10.70
C ALA A 188 -25.11 15.25 12.13
N LEU A 189 -24.27 15.03 13.14
CA LEU A 189 -24.56 15.34 14.54
C LEU A 189 -24.73 16.85 14.77
N LEU A 190 -23.85 17.68 14.21
CA LEU A 190 -23.87 19.13 14.35
C LEU A 190 -25.03 19.78 13.58
N GLU A 191 -25.39 19.23 12.41
CA GLU A 191 -26.52 19.71 11.60
C GLU A 191 -27.87 19.27 12.15
N HIS A 192 -27.91 18.22 12.99
CA HIS A 192 -29.16 17.72 13.56
C HIS A 192 -29.82 18.78 14.50
N PRO A 193 -31.11 19.12 14.33
CA PRO A 193 -31.75 20.27 15.00
C PRO A 193 -31.70 20.29 16.53
N THR A 194 -31.67 19.11 17.16
CA THR A 194 -31.64 18.96 18.63
C THR A 194 -30.22 18.58 19.12
N ALA A 195 -29.65 17.47 18.65
CA ALA A 195 -28.30 17.03 19.01
C ALA A 195 -27.24 18.11 18.77
N GLY A 196 -27.29 18.83 17.65
CA GLY A 196 -26.36 19.92 17.36
C GLY A 196 -26.43 21.06 18.37
N LYS A 197 -27.60 21.33 18.98
CA LYS A 197 -27.75 22.31 20.07
C LYS A 197 -27.15 21.81 21.39
N LEU A 198 -27.31 20.52 21.70
CA LEU A 198 -26.73 19.89 22.90
C LEU A 198 -25.20 19.85 22.80
N LEU A 199 -24.68 19.26 21.72
CA LEU A 199 -23.24 19.20 21.41
C LEU A 199 -22.64 20.60 21.20
N THR A 200 -23.50 21.54 20.81
CA THR A 200 -23.37 23.00 20.67
C THR A 200 -23.16 23.83 21.91
N HIS A 201 -23.72 23.35 23.02
CA HIS A 201 -24.19 24.26 24.06
C HIS A 201 -23.02 25.01 24.71
N PRO A 202 -23.14 26.34 24.96
CA PRO A 202 -22.03 27.12 25.52
C PRO A 202 -21.66 26.69 26.94
N SER A 203 -22.64 26.20 27.70
CA SER A 203 -22.46 25.69 29.07
C SER A 203 -22.14 24.19 29.11
N ARG A 204 -21.76 23.57 27.98
CA ARG A 204 -21.42 22.15 27.98
C ARG A 204 -20.05 21.92 28.62
N ALA A 205 -19.94 20.83 29.37
CA ALA A 205 -18.66 20.23 29.69
C ALA A 205 -18.59 18.84 29.05
N VAL A 206 -17.41 18.47 28.57
CA VAL A 206 -17.19 17.17 27.90
C VAL A 206 -16.23 16.36 28.74
N GLU A 207 -16.48 15.06 28.82
CA GLU A 207 -15.53 14.10 29.39
C GLU A 207 -15.13 14.42 30.84
N VAL A 208 -16.05 14.97 31.63
CA VAL A 208 -15.84 15.30 33.05
C VAL A 208 -15.84 14.01 33.87
N SER A 209 -14.79 13.80 34.66
CA SER A 209 -14.71 12.63 35.54
C SER A 209 -15.23 12.96 36.93
N TYR A 210 -16.14 12.14 37.42
CA TYR A 210 -16.62 12.16 38.80
C TYR A 210 -16.11 10.92 39.52
N PHE A 211 -15.70 11.11 40.76
CA PHE A 211 -15.22 10.07 41.64
C PHE A 211 -16.10 10.08 42.88
N GLY A 212 -16.53 8.92 43.31
CA GLY A 212 -17.40 8.74 44.45
C GLY A 212 -17.09 7.47 45.20
N ILE A 213 -17.87 7.23 46.25
CA ILE A 213 -17.89 5.97 46.99
C ILE A 213 -19.33 5.49 46.91
N ASP A 214 -19.54 4.24 46.51
CA ASP A 214 -20.84 3.61 46.61
C ASP A 214 -21.20 3.45 48.08
N GLU A 215 -22.29 4.11 48.53
CA GLU A 215 -22.62 4.21 49.95
C GLU A 215 -22.95 2.85 50.59
N GLU A 216 -23.48 1.90 49.81
CA GLU A 216 -23.87 0.58 50.29
C GLU A 216 -22.65 -0.33 50.51
N THR A 217 -21.72 -0.33 49.55
CA THR A 217 -20.59 -1.27 49.54
C THR A 217 -19.26 -0.67 49.99
N GLY A 218 -19.15 0.65 50.05
CA GLY A 218 -17.90 1.35 50.32
C GLY A 218 -16.88 1.30 49.18
N LEU A 219 -17.26 0.76 48.01
CA LEU A 219 -16.36 0.65 46.85
C LEU A 219 -16.19 2.02 46.18
N GLU A 220 -14.97 2.32 45.76
CA GLU A 220 -14.69 3.52 44.96
C GLU A 220 -15.31 3.37 43.56
N VAL A 221 -16.01 4.41 43.12
CA VAL A 221 -16.68 4.46 41.82
C VAL A 221 -16.19 5.66 41.02
N ARG A 222 -16.18 5.48 39.70
CA ARG A 222 -15.84 6.56 38.76
C ARG A 222 -16.80 6.53 37.59
N VAL A 223 -17.32 7.70 37.25
CA VAL A 223 -18.09 7.91 36.02
C VAL A 223 -17.49 9.01 35.18
N ARG A 224 -17.71 8.93 33.87
CA ARG A 224 -17.28 9.95 32.91
C ARG A 224 -18.28 10.01 31.76
N PRO A 225 -19.40 10.74 31.91
CA PRO A 225 -20.31 10.96 30.80
C PRO A 225 -19.60 11.75 29.68
N ASP A 226 -19.95 11.47 28.42
CA ASP A 226 -19.34 12.14 27.27
C ASP A 226 -19.63 13.66 27.28
N LEU A 227 -20.84 14.02 27.67
CA LEU A 227 -21.36 15.38 27.68
C LEU A 227 -22.20 15.63 28.94
N GLU A 228 -22.03 16.80 29.53
CA GLU A 228 -22.96 17.35 30.50
C GLU A 228 -23.27 18.81 30.21
N ILE A 229 -24.46 19.26 30.60
CA ILE A 229 -24.91 20.63 30.42
C ILE A 229 -25.63 21.09 31.69
N ASP A 230 -25.18 22.20 32.26
CA ASP A 230 -25.93 22.93 33.28
C ASP A 230 -26.83 23.98 32.63
N MET A 231 -28.13 23.85 32.83
CA MET A 231 -29.17 24.76 32.32
C MET A 231 -29.73 25.69 33.40
N GLY A 232 -28.97 25.98 34.46
CA GLY A 232 -29.37 26.92 35.51
C GLY A 232 -30.39 26.32 36.46
N GLY A 233 -30.08 25.12 36.98
CA GLY A 233 -30.93 24.36 37.90
C GLY A 233 -31.46 23.03 37.35
N LEU A 234 -31.09 22.67 36.12
CA LEU A 234 -31.29 21.35 35.53
C LEU A 234 -29.96 20.90 34.92
N ARG A 235 -29.43 19.78 35.38
CA ARG A 235 -28.19 19.17 34.88
C ARG A 235 -28.51 17.97 34.01
N ILE A 236 -28.11 18.06 32.74
CA ILE A 236 -28.36 17.02 31.75
C ILE A 236 -27.06 16.31 31.45
N GLY A 237 -27.06 14.98 31.46
CA GLY A 237 -26.00 14.16 30.87
C GLY A 237 -26.40 13.60 29.52
N ALA A 238 -25.41 13.38 28.65
CA ALA A 238 -25.60 12.61 27.44
C ALA A 238 -24.37 11.77 27.09
N ASP A 239 -24.62 10.71 26.33
CA ASP A 239 -23.59 9.80 25.81
C ASP A 239 -23.83 9.51 24.32
N LEU A 240 -22.76 9.56 23.53
CA LEU A 240 -22.78 9.40 22.09
C LEU A 240 -22.56 7.93 21.72
N LYS A 241 -23.55 7.32 21.07
CA LYS A 241 -23.49 5.93 20.63
C LYS A 241 -23.50 5.83 19.11
N THR A 242 -22.44 5.27 18.53
CA THR A 242 -22.44 4.92 17.09
C THR A 242 -23.04 3.54 16.87
N ILE A 243 -23.94 3.39 15.89
CA ILE A 243 -24.66 2.15 15.59
C ILE A 243 -24.69 1.85 14.09
N SER A 244 -24.95 0.60 13.72
CA SER A 244 -25.20 0.16 12.34
C SER A 244 -26.46 -0.69 12.34
N MET A 245 -27.47 -0.33 11.54
CA MET A 245 -28.78 -0.99 11.53
C MET A 245 -29.34 -1.15 10.11
N TRP A 246 -28.47 -1.47 9.14
CA TRP A 246 -28.82 -1.59 7.71
C TRP A 246 -29.92 -2.63 7.40
N ASN A 247 -30.10 -3.64 8.25
CA ASN A 247 -31.05 -4.75 8.04
C ASN A 247 -32.37 -4.59 8.80
N ILE A 248 -32.62 -3.42 9.41
CA ILE A 248 -33.81 -3.16 10.23
C ILE A 248 -34.76 -2.24 9.49
N LYS A 249 -36.02 -2.67 9.34
CA LYS A 249 -37.07 -1.80 8.80
C LYS A 249 -37.37 -0.65 9.77
N GLN A 250 -37.78 0.49 9.23
CA GLN A 250 -38.02 1.71 10.01
C GLN A 250 -39.00 1.50 11.18
N GLU A 251 -40.08 0.73 10.96
CA GLU A 251 -41.07 0.41 11.99
C GLU A 251 -40.49 -0.43 13.15
N GLY A 252 -39.42 -1.18 12.92
CA GLY A 252 -38.73 -1.98 13.93
C GLY A 252 -37.58 -1.24 14.63
N LEU A 253 -37.19 -0.07 14.14
CA LEU A 253 -35.99 0.63 14.59
C LEU A 253 -36.06 1.04 16.06
N ARG A 254 -37.20 1.57 16.51
CA ARG A 254 -37.40 1.97 17.91
C ARG A 254 -37.27 0.78 18.87
N ALA A 255 -37.87 -0.36 18.53
CA ALA A 255 -37.77 -1.57 19.32
C ALA A 255 -36.33 -2.11 19.35
N LYS A 256 -35.61 -2.03 18.22
CA LYS A 256 -34.20 -2.42 18.15
C LYS A 256 -33.31 -1.51 19.01
N LEU A 257 -33.50 -0.18 18.95
CA LEU A 257 -32.76 0.78 19.78
C LEU A 257 -33.01 0.55 21.28
N HIS A 258 -34.27 0.31 21.67
CA HIS A 258 -34.59 -0.06 23.06
C HIS A 258 -33.86 -1.32 23.49
N ARG A 259 -33.87 -2.37 22.66
CA ARG A 259 -33.13 -3.60 22.94
C ARG A 259 -31.63 -3.37 23.01
N GLU A 260 -31.04 -2.52 22.17
CA GLU A 260 -29.62 -2.16 22.30
C GLU A 260 -29.30 -1.47 23.65
N ILE A 261 -30.23 -0.69 24.20
CA ILE A 261 -30.06 -0.05 25.51
C ILE A 261 -30.09 -1.07 26.65
N ILE A 262 -30.98 -2.06 26.56
CA ILE A 262 -31.11 -3.13 27.55
C ILE A 262 -29.95 -4.12 27.43
N ASP A 263 -29.72 -4.72 26.26
CA ASP A 263 -28.72 -5.78 26.03
C ASP A 263 -27.27 -5.33 26.28
N ARG A 264 -27.02 -4.01 26.30
CA ARG A 264 -25.68 -3.43 26.56
C ARG A 264 -25.58 -2.72 27.90
N ASP A 265 -26.59 -2.84 28.75
CA ASP A 265 -26.63 -2.21 30.08
C ASP A 265 -26.39 -0.69 30.05
N TYR A 266 -26.84 -0.04 28.96
CA TYR A 266 -26.71 1.41 28.84
C TYR A 266 -27.59 2.13 29.86
N HIS A 267 -28.75 1.55 30.20
CA HIS A 267 -29.63 2.05 31.25
C HIS A 267 -29.00 1.97 32.64
N LEU A 268 -28.27 0.89 32.95
CA LEU A 268 -27.45 0.77 34.16
C LEU A 268 -26.37 1.86 34.19
N SER A 269 -25.64 2.06 33.09
CA SER A 269 -24.62 3.11 32.98
C SER A 269 -25.22 4.52 33.15
N ALA A 270 -26.37 4.79 32.54
CA ALA A 270 -27.08 6.06 32.68
C ALA A 270 -27.52 6.31 34.13
N ALA A 271 -28.03 5.29 34.82
CA ALA A 271 -28.41 5.40 36.22
C ALA A 271 -27.19 5.71 37.10
N MET A 272 -26.07 5.00 36.88
CA MET A 272 -24.81 5.25 37.59
C MET A 272 -24.28 6.68 37.35
N TYR A 273 -24.39 7.18 36.11
CA TYR A 273 -24.02 8.55 35.76
C TYR A 273 -24.89 9.57 36.49
N CYS A 274 -26.22 9.39 36.47
CA CYS A 274 -27.14 10.30 37.16
C CYS A 274 -26.87 10.40 38.66
N GLU A 275 -26.66 9.25 39.32
CA GLU A 275 -26.36 9.20 40.74
C GLU A 275 -25.01 9.85 41.07
N THR A 276 -23.94 9.36 40.44
CA THR A 276 -22.56 9.75 40.81
C THR A 276 -22.23 11.18 40.41
N ALA A 277 -22.76 11.66 39.28
CA ALA A 277 -22.51 13.00 38.78
C ALA A 277 -23.63 13.99 39.14
N ALA A 278 -24.66 13.58 39.90
CA ALA A 278 -25.83 14.39 40.24
C ALA A 278 -26.46 15.05 38.99
N LEU A 279 -26.83 14.22 38.01
CA LEU A 279 -27.54 14.63 36.80
C LEU A 279 -29.03 14.36 36.96
N ASP A 280 -29.86 15.32 36.55
CA ASP A 280 -31.32 15.25 36.65
C ASP A 280 -31.95 14.46 35.50
N GLN A 281 -31.32 14.48 34.32
CA GLN A 281 -31.78 13.78 33.11
C GLN A 281 -30.61 13.18 32.34
N PHE A 282 -30.89 12.12 31.60
CA PHE A 282 -29.89 11.44 30.77
C PHE A 282 -30.40 11.12 29.38
N PHE A 283 -29.56 11.33 28.37
CA PHE A 283 -29.88 11.05 26.97
C PHE A 283 -28.81 10.20 26.29
N TRP A 284 -29.22 9.24 25.48
CA TRP A 284 -28.36 8.66 24.46
C TRP A 284 -28.54 9.39 23.14
N ILE A 285 -27.44 9.81 22.54
CA ILE A 285 -27.40 10.33 21.18
C ILE A 285 -26.89 9.21 20.29
N PHE A 286 -27.81 8.50 19.64
CA PHE A 286 -27.46 7.48 18.66
C PHE A 286 -27.19 8.12 17.31
N VAL A 287 -26.11 7.72 16.65
CA VAL A 287 -25.81 8.10 15.26
C VAL A 287 -25.46 6.87 14.43
N ASN A 288 -26.07 6.76 13.26
CA ASN A 288 -25.80 5.67 12.35
C ASN A 288 -24.45 5.88 11.65
N LYS A 289 -23.61 4.84 11.67
CA LYS A 289 -22.27 4.87 11.08
C LYS A 289 -22.17 4.22 9.71
N ASP A 290 -23.29 3.74 9.16
CA ASP A 290 -23.29 3.18 7.80
C ASP A 290 -22.93 4.28 6.80
N GLU A 291 -22.10 3.91 5.82
CA GLU A 291 -21.54 4.85 4.85
C GLU A 291 -22.66 5.61 4.11
N ASN A 292 -22.51 6.94 4.03
CA ASN A 292 -23.45 7.85 3.37
C ASN A 292 -24.87 7.90 3.96
N TYR A 293 -25.13 7.30 5.14
CA TYR A 293 -26.47 7.26 5.74
C TYR A 293 -26.45 7.52 7.26
N HIS A 294 -26.06 8.74 7.65
CA HIS A 294 -25.88 9.14 9.06
C HIS A 294 -27.15 9.79 9.66
N TRP A 295 -28.15 8.98 10.00
CA TRP A 295 -29.29 9.46 10.78
C TRP A 295 -28.98 9.50 12.28
N VAL A 296 -29.67 10.37 13.01
CA VAL A 296 -29.47 10.59 14.45
C VAL A 296 -30.78 10.34 15.20
N ALA A 297 -30.71 9.68 16.35
CA ALA A 297 -31.83 9.49 17.27
C ALA A 297 -31.41 9.89 18.68
N ILE A 298 -32.21 10.72 19.34
CA ILE A 298 -31.98 11.14 20.73
C ILE A 298 -33.02 10.45 21.59
N ILE A 299 -32.57 9.71 22.60
CA ILE A 299 -33.44 8.91 23.47
C ILE A 299 -33.16 9.32 24.90
N GLU A 300 -34.19 9.82 25.58
CA GLU A 300 -34.17 10.10 27.02
C GLU A 300 -34.32 8.79 27.81
N ALA A 301 -33.56 8.64 28.87
CA ALA A 301 -33.77 7.60 29.86
C ALA A 301 -34.94 8.00 30.77
N SER A 302 -36.04 7.23 30.75
CA SER A 302 -37.17 7.48 31.64
C SER A 302 -36.81 7.18 33.10
N THR A 303 -37.55 7.77 34.04
CA THR A 303 -37.39 7.52 35.48
C THR A 303 -37.44 6.03 35.82
N GLU A 304 -38.39 5.29 35.26
CA GLU A 304 -38.53 3.83 35.48
C GLU A 304 -37.33 3.05 34.92
N LEU A 305 -36.77 3.49 33.79
CA LEU A 305 -35.60 2.85 33.18
C LEU A 305 -34.33 3.13 33.99
N LEU A 306 -34.19 4.33 34.55
CA LEU A 306 -33.11 4.69 35.47
C LEU A 306 -33.25 3.94 36.80
N GLU A 307 -34.46 3.79 37.33
CA GLU A 307 -34.72 2.99 38.54
C GLU A 307 -34.33 1.53 38.34
N LEU A 308 -34.74 0.92 37.21
CA LEU A 308 -34.29 -0.44 36.84
C LEU A 308 -32.76 -0.52 36.79
N GLY A 309 -32.12 0.39 36.07
CA GLY A 309 -30.66 0.42 35.95
C GLY A 309 -29.96 0.58 37.31
N MET A 310 -30.51 1.37 38.22
CA MET A 310 -29.96 1.56 39.57
C MET A 310 -30.09 0.30 40.44
N LEU A 311 -31.22 -0.41 40.36
CA LEU A 311 -31.42 -1.66 41.08
C LEU A 311 -30.45 -2.76 40.59
N GLU A 312 -30.24 -2.84 39.28
CA GLU A 312 -29.28 -3.78 38.68
C GLU A 312 -27.82 -3.40 38.98
N TYR A 313 -27.51 -2.10 38.96
CA TYR A 313 -26.23 -1.56 39.42
C TYR A 313 -25.93 -1.99 40.86
N ARG A 314 -26.85 -1.74 41.81
CA ARG A 314 -26.67 -2.11 43.23
C ARG A 314 -26.54 -3.62 43.43
N LYS A 315 -27.29 -4.42 42.67
CA LYS A 315 -27.13 -5.88 42.67
C LYS A 315 -25.71 -6.28 42.28
N THR A 316 -25.18 -5.66 41.21
CA THR A 316 -23.82 -5.91 40.73
C THR A 316 -22.76 -5.44 41.72
N MET A 317 -22.91 -4.23 42.30
CA MET A 317 -21.98 -3.70 43.29
C MET A 317 -21.89 -4.60 44.53
N ARG A 318 -23.01 -5.09 45.05
CA ARG A 318 -23.01 -6.05 46.16
C ARG A 318 -22.29 -7.35 45.82
N ALA A 319 -22.48 -7.87 44.61
CA ALA A 319 -21.77 -9.08 44.16
C ALA A 319 -20.26 -8.84 44.07
N ILE A 320 -19.84 -7.68 43.57
CA ILE A 320 -18.44 -7.27 43.50
C ILE A 320 -17.85 -7.13 44.91
N ALA A 321 -18.54 -6.43 45.81
CA ALA A 321 -18.11 -6.26 47.19
C ALA A 321 -17.94 -7.60 47.91
N ASN A 322 -18.93 -8.49 47.77
CA ASN A 322 -18.84 -9.85 48.30
C ASN A 322 -17.64 -10.62 47.72
N GLY A 323 -17.37 -10.48 46.43
CA GLY A 323 -16.20 -11.09 45.79
C GLY A 323 -14.87 -10.57 46.35
N PHE A 324 -14.77 -9.27 46.63
CA PHE A 324 -13.62 -8.69 47.32
C PHE A 324 -13.48 -9.17 48.76
N ASP A 325 -14.58 -9.24 49.50
CA ASP A 325 -14.59 -9.62 50.92
C ASP A 325 -14.27 -11.11 51.15
N THR A 326 -14.77 -11.97 50.27
CA THR A 326 -14.66 -13.44 50.41
C THR A 326 -13.56 -14.06 49.56
N GLY A 327 -13.14 -13.38 48.49
CA GLY A 327 -12.28 -13.96 47.45
C GLY A 327 -13.01 -14.92 46.51
N GLU A 328 -14.33 -15.10 46.65
CA GLU A 328 -15.14 -15.99 45.82
C GLU A 328 -15.83 -15.24 44.68
N TRP A 329 -15.59 -15.70 43.44
CA TRP A 329 -16.16 -15.13 42.22
C TRP A 329 -16.97 -16.22 41.50
N PRO A 330 -18.27 -16.37 41.82
CA PRO A 330 -19.07 -17.46 41.29
C PRO A 330 -19.24 -17.35 39.77
N ALA A 331 -19.30 -18.51 39.10
CA ALA A 331 -19.63 -18.56 37.68
C ALA A 331 -21.06 -18.03 37.43
N PRO A 332 -21.34 -17.35 36.29
CA PRO A 332 -22.69 -16.88 35.97
C PRO A 332 -23.75 -17.99 35.86
N ILE A 333 -23.31 -19.22 35.58
CA ILE A 333 -24.14 -20.43 35.52
C ILE A 333 -23.48 -21.46 36.45
N THR A 334 -24.21 -21.90 37.47
CA THR A 334 -23.71 -22.82 38.50
C THR A 334 -24.36 -24.20 38.45
N GLU A 335 -25.42 -24.37 37.65
CA GLU A 335 -26.21 -25.60 37.57
C GLU A 335 -26.55 -25.91 36.10
N ASP A 336 -26.67 -27.20 35.78
CA ASP A 336 -27.21 -27.64 34.49
C ASP A 336 -28.71 -27.32 34.44
N TYR A 337 -29.19 -26.74 33.34
CA TYR A 337 -30.59 -26.37 33.17
C TYR A 337 -31.15 -26.82 31.81
N THR A 338 -32.46 -26.94 31.73
CA THR A 338 -33.18 -27.15 30.46
C THR A 338 -33.58 -25.81 29.89
N ASP A 339 -33.33 -25.59 28.59
CA ASP A 339 -33.76 -24.37 27.90
C ASP A 339 -35.30 -24.31 27.80
N GLU A 340 -35.88 -23.16 28.12
CA GLU A 340 -37.33 -22.91 28.12
C GLU A 340 -37.70 -21.79 27.14
N LEU A 341 -38.93 -21.85 26.62
CA LEU A 341 -39.43 -20.80 25.72
C LEU A 341 -39.62 -19.49 26.49
N ASN A 342 -39.08 -18.40 25.95
CA ASN A 342 -39.40 -17.06 26.45
C ASN A 342 -40.87 -16.69 26.15
N ASP A 343 -41.39 -15.61 26.76
CA ASP A 343 -42.78 -15.16 26.60
C ASP A 343 -43.22 -14.95 25.14
N PHE A 344 -42.29 -14.58 24.26
CA PHE A 344 -42.60 -14.43 22.83
C PHE A 344 -42.79 -15.79 22.17
N ASP A 345 -41.89 -16.73 22.43
CA ASP A 345 -41.95 -18.07 21.87
C ASP A 345 -43.09 -18.91 22.46
N VAL A 346 -43.46 -18.68 23.73
CA VAL A 346 -44.67 -19.24 24.35
C VAL A 346 -45.91 -18.77 23.61
N ARG A 347 -46.06 -17.46 23.38
CA ARG A 347 -47.20 -16.91 22.62
C ARG A 347 -47.24 -17.43 21.18
N ARG A 348 -46.07 -17.59 20.54
CA ARG A 348 -45.96 -18.18 19.20
C ARG A 348 -46.42 -19.64 19.20
N LEU A 349 -46.01 -20.43 20.20
CA LEU A 349 -46.42 -21.82 20.36
C LEU A 349 -47.94 -21.92 20.57
N GLU A 350 -48.51 -21.09 21.43
CA GLU A 350 -49.96 -21.03 21.68
C GLU A 350 -50.74 -20.70 20.41
N ALA A 351 -50.30 -19.70 19.64
CA ALA A 351 -50.93 -19.34 18.38
C ALA A 351 -50.93 -20.48 17.36
N LEU A 352 -49.84 -21.24 17.26
CA LEU A 352 -49.75 -22.40 16.37
C LEU A 352 -50.61 -23.57 16.86
N ARG A 353 -50.73 -23.78 18.18
CA ARG A 353 -51.61 -24.81 18.77
C ARG A 353 -53.08 -24.58 18.49
N VAL A 354 -53.52 -23.32 18.40
CA VAL A 354 -54.91 -22.98 18.06
C VAL A 354 -55.22 -23.22 16.58
N GLN A 355 -54.20 -23.23 15.72
CA GLN A 355 -54.33 -23.47 14.27
C GLN A 355 -54.21 -24.94 13.87
N ALA A 356 -53.68 -25.78 14.76
CA ALA A 356 -53.56 -27.23 14.61
C ALA A 356 -54.82 -27.95 15.09
#